data_AF-A0A520KRA5-F1
#
_entry.id   AF-A0A520KRA5-F1
#
_cell.length_a   1.000
_cell.length_b   1.000
_cell.length_c   1.000
_cell.angle_alpha   90.00
_cell.angle_beta   90.00
_cell.angle_gamma   90.00
#
_symmetry.space_group_name_H-M   'P 1'
#
loop_
_entity.id
_entity.type
_entity.pdbx_description
1 polymer ?
#
loop_
_entity_poly.entity_id
_entity_poly.type
_entity_poly.pdbx_seq_one_letter_code
_entity_poly.pdbx_strand_id
1 'polypeptide(L)'
;MKKDKNIVLWPIYFDSTKARNDGRRVPRRLSVKRPIVDDIGEIAKKLGFDVILEKDKFYPKSWWEKSGRVIIINNTQKSKTNIIKEIAEGLKNKNK
;
A
#
# COMPACT_ATOMS: atom_id res chain seq x y z
N MET A 1 14.19 15.59 -17.60
CA MET A 1 13.71 15.45 -16.21
C MET A 1 12.73 14.28 -16.13
N LYS A 2 13.17 13.12 -15.61
CA LYS A 2 12.22 12.06 -15.23
C LYS A 2 11.39 12.61 -14.08
N LYS A 3 10.08 12.83 -14.27
CA LYS A 3 9.19 13.14 -13.15
C LYS A 3 9.24 11.92 -12.24
N ASP A 4 9.88 12.04 -11.08
CA ASP A 4 9.77 11.06 -10.01
C ASP A 4 8.29 10.91 -9.70
N LYS A 5 7.68 9.86 -10.26
CA LYS A 5 6.25 9.60 -10.10
C LYS A 5 6.09 9.00 -8.72
N ASN A 6 5.95 9.88 -7.73
CA ASN A 6 5.62 9.46 -6.38
C ASN A 6 4.25 8.78 -6.39
N ILE A 7 4.22 7.51 -6.00
CA ILE A 7 3.02 6.68 -5.96
C ILE A 7 2.51 6.65 -4.53
N VAL A 8 1.34 7.23 -4.30
CA VAL A 8 0.65 7.12 -3.01
C VAL A 8 -0.09 5.80 -2.93
N LEU A 9 0.23 5.03 -1.89
CA LEU A 9 -0.44 3.82 -1.47
C LEU A 9 -1.17 4.04 -0.15
N TRP A 10 -2.42 3.61 -0.12
CA TRP A 10 -3.25 3.62 1.08
C TRP A 10 -3.38 2.20 1.60
N PRO A 11 -3.36 1.97 2.93
CA PRO A 11 -3.57 0.64 3.50
C PRO A 11 -4.86 -0.01 3.03
N ILE A 12 -5.93 0.77 2.86
CA ILE A 12 -7.23 0.30 2.38
C ILE A 12 -7.15 -0.44 1.02
N TYR A 13 -6.13 -0.19 0.21
CA TYR A 13 -5.92 -0.91 -1.05
C TYR A 13 -5.75 -2.42 -0.85
N PHE A 14 -5.22 -2.81 0.32
CA PHE A 14 -4.88 -4.17 0.69
C PHE A 14 -5.86 -4.81 1.68
N ASP A 15 -6.86 -4.06 2.15
CA ASP A 15 -7.74 -4.52 3.23
C ASP A 15 -8.78 -5.53 2.71
N SER A 16 -8.77 -6.74 3.27
CA SER A 16 -9.70 -7.82 2.94
C SER A 16 -11.12 -7.55 3.44
N THR A 17 -11.27 -6.72 4.48
CA THR A 17 -12.54 -6.40 5.13
C THR A 17 -13.37 -5.38 4.35
N LYS A 18 -12.72 -4.59 3.49
CA LYS A 18 -13.36 -3.53 2.69
C LYS A 18 -13.72 -4.02 1.29
N ALA A 19 -14.81 -3.52 0.69
CA ALA A 19 -15.17 -3.86 -0.68
C ALA A 19 -14.29 -3.12 -1.70
N ARG A 20 -14.38 -3.51 -2.99
CA ARG A 20 -13.72 -2.77 -4.07
C ARG A 20 -14.22 -1.32 -4.16
N ASN A 21 -15.52 -1.12 -3.95
CA ASN A 21 -16.15 0.21 -3.96
C ASN A 21 -15.66 1.09 -2.80
N ASP A 22 -15.23 0.49 -1.69
CA ASP A 22 -14.75 1.21 -0.52
C ASP A 22 -13.27 1.62 -0.64
N GLY A 23 -12.52 1.01 -1.57
CA GLY A 23 -11.13 1.35 -1.84
C GLY A 23 -10.19 0.17 -2.06
N ARG A 24 -10.62 -1.07 -1.79
CA ARG A 24 -9.76 -2.25 -2.02
C ARG A 24 -9.38 -2.36 -3.49
N ARG A 25 -8.07 -2.41 -3.78
CA ARG A 25 -7.54 -2.49 -5.15
C ARG A 25 -7.03 -3.88 -5.54
N VAL A 26 -6.85 -4.78 -4.58
CA VAL A 26 -6.40 -6.15 -4.84
C VAL A 26 -7.52 -7.19 -4.73
N PRO A 27 -7.41 -8.35 -5.40
CA PRO A 27 -8.31 -9.49 -5.19
C PRO A 27 -8.29 -9.98 -3.73
N ARG A 28 -9.39 -10.57 -3.25
CA ARG A 28 -9.48 -11.06 -1.86
C ARG A 28 -8.37 -12.05 -1.48
N ARG A 29 -7.97 -12.90 -2.42
CA ARG A 29 -6.86 -13.87 -2.22
C ARG A 29 -5.51 -13.21 -1.89
N LEU A 30 -5.28 -11.98 -2.36
CA LEU A 30 -4.06 -11.20 -2.11
C LEU A 30 -4.26 -10.10 -1.04
N SER A 31 -5.48 -9.91 -0.54
CA SER A 31 -5.75 -8.94 0.52
C SER A 31 -5.45 -9.52 1.90
N VAL A 32 -5.17 -8.66 2.85
CA VAL A 32 -4.86 -8.99 4.25
C VAL A 32 -5.86 -8.30 5.19
N LYS A 33 -6.08 -8.89 6.37
CA LYS A 33 -6.98 -8.32 7.37
C LYS A 33 -6.23 -7.22 8.12
N ARG A 34 -6.77 -5.98 8.13
CA ARG A 34 -6.21 -4.82 8.85
C ARG A 34 -4.75 -4.49 8.45
N PRO A 35 -4.51 -4.10 7.19
CA PRO A 35 -3.17 -3.68 6.74
C PRO A 35 -2.69 -2.44 7.52
N ILE A 36 -1.45 -2.48 8.01
CA ILE A 36 -0.79 -1.34 8.67
C ILE A 36 0.27 -0.74 7.75
N VAL A 37 0.50 0.57 7.87
CA VAL A 37 1.50 1.29 7.05
C VAL A 37 2.92 0.77 7.21
N ASP A 38 3.26 0.31 8.42
CA ASP A 38 4.59 -0.21 8.71
C ASP A 38 4.90 -1.48 7.90
N ASP A 39 3.96 -2.43 7.84
CA ASP A 39 4.12 -3.64 7.05
C ASP A 39 4.23 -3.33 5.56
N ILE A 40 3.40 -2.40 5.06
CA ILE A 40 3.43 -1.98 3.65
C ILE A 40 4.79 -1.35 3.33
N GLY A 41 5.29 -0.48 4.21
CA GLY A 41 6.61 0.14 4.07
C GLY A 41 7.75 -0.86 4.10
N GLU A 42 7.72 -1.81 5.04
CA GLU A 42 8.73 -2.85 5.18
C GLU A 42 8.81 -3.73 3.93
N ILE A 43 7.66 -4.21 3.43
CA ILE A 43 7.59 -5.02 2.21
C ILE A 43 8.07 -4.21 1.00
N ALA A 44 7.64 -2.95 0.86
CA ALA A 44 8.08 -2.10 -0.24
C ALA A 44 9.60 -1.85 -0.21
N LYS A 45 10.20 -1.63 0.97
CA LYS A 45 11.67 -1.55 1.12
C LYS A 45 12.36 -2.85 0.74
N LYS A 46 11.83 -4.00 1.16
CA LYS A 46 12.35 -5.33 0.78
C LYS A 46 12.31 -5.58 -0.72
N LEU A 47 11.33 -5.02 -1.42
CA LEU A 47 11.22 -5.07 -2.87
C LEU A 47 12.15 -4.05 -3.59
N GLY A 48 12.95 -3.28 -2.85
CA GLY A 48 13.91 -2.32 -3.39
C GLY A 48 13.30 -0.96 -3.75
N PHE A 49 12.14 -0.63 -3.19
CA PHE A 49 11.54 0.69 -3.37
C PHE A 49 11.91 1.64 -2.24
N ASP A 50 12.19 2.90 -2.59
CA ASP A 50 12.29 3.99 -1.63
C ASP A 50 10.88 4.38 -1.16
N VAL A 51 10.68 4.39 0.17
CA VAL A 51 9.38 4.69 0.77
C VAL A 51 9.44 5.75 1.85
N ILE A 52 8.42 6.60 1.87
CA ILE A 52 8.17 7.58 2.91
C ILE A 52 6.88 7.16 3.62
N LEU A 53 6.99 6.97 4.94
CA LEU A 53 5.86 6.61 5.81
C LEU A 53 5.33 7.87 6.47
N GLU A 54 4.07 8.19 6.22
CA GLU A 54 3.36 9.25 6.92
C GLU A 54 2.28 8.64 7.82
N LYS A 55 2.64 8.36 9.07
CA LYS A 55 1.76 7.72 10.06
C LYS A 55 0.71 8.68 10.64
N ASP A 56 0.97 9.98 10.58
CA ASP A 56 0.10 11.02 11.14
C ASP A 56 -1.06 11.43 10.22
N LYS A 57 -1.18 10.79 9.04
CA LYS A 57 -2.25 11.08 8.08
C LYS A 57 -3.44 10.16 8.25
N PHE A 58 -4.62 10.76 8.19
CA PHE A 58 -5.90 10.05 8.23
C PHE A 58 -6.41 9.80 6.82
N TYR A 59 -7.06 8.66 6.59
CA TYR A 59 -7.73 8.40 5.33
C TYR A 59 -9.03 9.22 5.27
N PRO A 60 -9.27 10.08 4.25
CA PRO A 60 -10.41 11.00 4.25
C PRO A 60 -11.80 10.36 4.42
N LYS A 61 -11.98 9.11 3.96
CA LYS A 61 -13.25 8.37 4.13
C LYS A 61 -13.37 7.64 5.48
N SER A 62 -12.29 7.59 6.27
CA SER A 62 -12.25 6.96 7.59
C SER A 62 -11.36 7.83 8.49
N TRP A 63 -11.78 9.08 8.68
CA TRP A 63 -11.04 10.10 9.40
C TRP A 63 -10.78 9.72 10.87
N TRP A 64 -11.54 8.78 11.43
CA TRP A 64 -11.33 8.19 12.76
C TRP A 64 -10.23 7.11 12.80
N GLU A 65 -9.88 6.51 11.67
CA GLU A 65 -8.80 5.52 11.59
C GLU A 65 -7.48 6.24 11.26
N LYS A 66 -6.53 6.20 12.20
CA LYS A 66 -5.11 6.54 11.94
C LYS A 66 -4.48 5.45 11.07
N SER A 67 -4.88 5.40 9.80
CA SER A 67 -4.35 4.40 8.87
C SER A 67 -2.96 4.79 8.36
N GLY A 68 -2.64 6.07 8.28
CA GLY A 68 -1.42 6.56 7.63
C GLY A 68 -1.44 6.38 6.09
N ARG A 69 -0.39 6.85 5.42
CA ARG A 69 -0.14 6.56 4.00
C ARG A 69 1.30 6.20 3.73
N VAL A 70 1.53 5.44 2.68
CA VAL A 70 2.86 5.09 2.18
C VAL A 70 3.06 5.76 0.83
N ILE A 71 4.15 6.53 0.68
CA ILE A 71 4.54 7.11 -0.60
C ILE A 71 5.73 6.33 -1.12
N ILE A 72 5.61 5.79 -2.33
CA ILE A 72 6.68 5.08 -3.03
C ILE A 72 7.30 6.02 -4.05
N ILE A 73 8.61 6.20 -3.98
CA ILE A 73 9.38 6.92 -4.98
C ILE A 73 9.68 5.92 -6.10
N ASN A 74 8.94 6.03 -7.21
CA ASN A 74 9.01 5.03 -8.27
C ASN A 74 10.14 5.30 -9.26
N ASN A 75 11.32 4.79 -8.93
CA ASN A 75 12.52 4.86 -9.76
C ASN A 75 12.57 3.75 -10.82
N THR A 76 11.66 2.78 -10.75
CA THR A 76 11.72 1.50 -11.47
C THR A 76 10.91 1.44 -12.77
N GLN A 77 10.24 2.53 -13.17
CA GLN A 77 9.28 2.58 -14.30
C GLN A 77 8.09 1.59 -14.18
N LYS A 78 7.96 0.84 -13.08
CA LYS A 78 6.85 -0.09 -12.87
C LYS A 78 5.51 0.64 -12.77
N SER A 79 4.44 0.01 -13.23
CA SER A 79 3.09 0.57 -13.10
C SER A 79 2.60 0.53 -11.65
N LYS A 80 1.75 1.49 -11.26
CA LYS A 80 1.11 1.52 -9.92
C LYS A 80 0.40 0.21 -9.60
N THR A 81 -0.25 -0.40 -10.59
CA THR A 81 -0.97 -1.67 -10.42
C THR A 81 -0.02 -2.83 -10.11
N ASN A 82 1.14 -2.90 -10.76
CA ASN A 82 2.12 -3.96 -10.50
C ASN A 82 2.73 -3.81 -9.11
N ILE A 83 3.11 -2.60 -8.73
CA ILE A 83 3.65 -2.32 -7.39
C ILE A 83 2.64 -2.71 -6.30
N ILE A 84 1.35 -2.37 -6.49
CA ILE A 84 0.29 -2.80 -5.56
C ILE A 84 0.19 -4.33 -5.50
N LYS A 85 0.28 -5.05 -6.62
CA LYS A 85 0.21 -6.52 -6.60
C LYS A 85 1.41 -7.14 -5.86
N GLU A 86 2.63 -6.72 -6.17
CA GLU A 86 3.85 -7.23 -5.54
C GLU A 86 3.84 -7.01 -4.02
N ILE A 87 3.43 -5.82 -3.57
CA ILE A 87 3.31 -5.53 -2.14
C ILE A 87 2.22 -6.39 -1.50
N ALA A 88 1.08 -6.60 -2.17
CA ALA A 88 0.01 -7.44 -1.65
C ALA A 88 0.45 -8.90 -1.47
N GLU A 89 1.23 -9.43 -2.41
CA GLU A 89 1.82 -10.77 -2.30
C GLU A 89 2.81 -10.84 -1.12
N GLY A 90 3.68 -9.84 -0.96
CA GLY A 90 4.60 -9.78 0.18
C GLY A 90 3.86 -9.71 1.53
N LEU A 91 2.81 -8.89 1.62
CA LEU A 91 1.95 -8.81 2.81
C LEU A 91 1.24 -10.13 3.10
N LYS A 92 0.78 -10.84 2.06
CA LYS A 92 0.11 -12.12 2.22
C LYS A 92 1.06 -13.20 2.73
N ASN A 93 2.30 -13.22 2.23
CA ASN A 93 3.34 -14.16 2.67
C ASN A 93 3.78 -13.91 4.12
N LYS A 94 3.79 -12.66 4.59
CA LYS A 94 4.07 -12.33 6.00
C LYS A 94 3.00 -12.85 6.97
N ASN A 95 1.75 -12.99 6.51
CA ASN A 95 0.59 -13.42 7.30
C ASN A 95 0.26 -14.92 7.15
N LYS A 96 1.13 -15.70 6.50
CA LYS A 96 1.00 -17.13 6.31
C LYS A 96 1.97 -17.85 7.23
#